data_AF-A0AAT9PHE9-F1
#
_entry.id   AF-A0AAT9PHE9-F1
#
_cell.length_a   1.000
_cell.length_b   1.000
_cell.length_c   1.000
_cell.angle_alpha   90.00
_cell.angle_beta   90.00
_cell.angle_gamma   90.00
#
_symmetry.space_group_name_H-M   'P 1'
#
loop_
_entity.id
_entity.type
_entity.pdbx_description
1 polymer ?
#
loop_
_entity_poly.entity_id
_entity_poly.type
_entity_poly.pdbx_seq_one_letter_code
_entity_poly.pdbx_strand_id
1 'polypeptide(L)'
;MGKLFLKICFFVLVTVCSFAMKITYAEERQQNNYPIILVNGFAGWGREEMLGVKYWGGVHDIQEDLKQSGYMVHTAAVGPVSSNWDRACELYAQINGGTVDYGAAHAEKHGHNRFGRTYSGFAPNWSETNKVHLVGHSMGGQTIRTLVQLLKEGSFEEKNYVKNHPDTKISPLFEGGKSYVHSVTTLATPHNGTTLADGSLLLPFVKDLLITAASFGGNNNLSLYDFKLDQWGIKKNAGESFFQYSNRILNSSIWKNTKDISQWDLSTDGAKELNNWVKTQPDVYYLSYSGHASQAAPITGLHLPHITMNKVLMGNAFFLGSYARYEENRPLVDTSWWQNDGVVNTNSMIAPSSNVAVNNNESLQVGKWNHIETKANWDHLDMVGLSVSDTLGFSSIQEFYRTIAEKLSRLPK
;
A
#
# COMPACT_ATOMS: atom_id res chain seq x y z
N MET A 1 30.92 71.97 9.02
CA MET A 1 31.02 70.72 9.81
C MET A 1 29.79 69.79 9.75
N GLY A 2 28.70 70.12 9.02
CA GLY A 2 27.48 69.29 9.03
C GLY A 2 27.28 68.28 7.88
N LYS A 3 28.03 68.38 6.77
CA LYS A 3 27.79 67.53 5.57
C LYS A 3 28.81 66.38 5.37
N LEU A 4 29.90 66.36 6.13
CA LEU A 4 30.93 65.31 6.05
C LEU A 4 30.68 64.17 7.07
N PHE A 5 30.06 64.48 8.21
CA PHE A 5 29.76 63.49 9.25
C PHE A 5 28.63 62.51 8.83
N LEU A 6 27.65 62.99 8.06
CA LEU A 6 26.52 62.18 7.62
C LEU A 6 26.88 61.15 6.53
N LYS A 7 27.94 61.39 5.75
CA LYS A 7 28.42 60.45 4.72
C LYS A 7 29.25 59.30 5.31
N ILE A 8 29.95 59.53 6.43
CA ILE A 8 30.75 58.50 7.09
C ILE A 8 29.85 57.54 7.88
N CYS A 9 28.78 58.03 8.53
CA CYS A 9 27.80 57.16 9.19
C CYS A 9 27.01 56.29 8.20
N PHE A 10 26.71 56.78 6.99
CA PHE A 10 25.99 55.99 5.98
C PHE A 10 26.88 54.89 5.35
N PHE A 11 28.18 55.12 5.23
CA PHE A 11 29.10 54.09 4.73
C PHE A 11 29.43 53.01 5.77
N VAL A 12 29.50 53.36 7.06
CA VAL A 12 29.71 52.37 8.13
C VAL A 12 28.44 51.54 8.39
N LEU A 13 27.24 52.09 8.18
CA LEU A 13 25.99 51.32 8.32
C LEU A 13 25.74 50.35 7.15
N VAL A 14 26.25 50.65 5.96
CA VAL A 14 26.12 49.75 4.79
C VAL A 14 27.17 48.63 4.76
N THR A 15 28.24 48.73 5.56
CA THR A 15 29.30 47.70 5.59
C THR A 15 29.12 46.66 6.71
N VAL A 16 28.08 46.77 7.56
CA VAL A 16 27.86 45.87 8.71
C VAL A 16 26.72 44.86 8.51
N CYS A 17 25.94 44.92 7.43
CA CYS A 17 24.82 43.98 7.20
C CYS A 17 24.92 43.16 5.91
N SER A 18 26.10 42.69 5.55
CA SER A 18 26.26 41.71 4.45
C SER A 18 27.14 40.53 4.82
N PHE A 19 27.13 40.13 6.09
CA PHE A 19 27.28 38.71 6.40
C PHE A 19 25.89 38.09 6.39
N ALA A 20 25.33 37.91 5.19
CA ALA A 20 24.39 36.83 5.02
C ALA A 20 25.18 35.57 5.37
N MET A 21 24.94 35.01 6.57
CA MET A 21 25.31 33.63 6.82
C MET A 21 24.66 32.84 5.68
N LYS A 22 25.46 32.45 4.69
CA LYS A 22 25.11 31.31 3.85
C LYS A 22 25.05 30.16 4.84
N ILE A 23 23.84 29.88 5.33
CA ILE A 23 23.53 28.56 5.82
C ILE A 23 23.66 27.70 4.57
N THR A 24 24.88 27.24 4.31
CA THR A 24 25.10 26.01 3.56
C THR A 24 24.41 24.95 4.40
N TYR A 25 23.13 24.72 4.13
CA TYR A 25 22.59 23.39 4.35
C TYR A 25 23.56 22.47 3.62
N ALA A 26 24.23 21.59 4.36
CA ALA A 26 24.93 20.51 3.72
C ALA A 26 23.92 19.86 2.78
N GLU A 27 24.26 19.70 1.49
CA GLU A 27 23.48 18.80 0.63
C GLU A 27 23.43 17.46 1.37
N GLU A 28 22.29 17.14 1.98
CA GLU A 28 22.10 15.88 2.68
C GLU A 28 22.09 14.78 1.64
N ARG A 29 23.28 14.21 1.42
CA ARG A 29 23.50 13.15 0.43
C ARG A 29 22.66 11.93 0.78
N GLN A 30 22.22 11.24 -0.27
CA GLN A 30 21.69 9.88 -0.22
C GLN A 30 22.57 9.00 0.68
N GLN A 31 21.97 8.37 1.70
CA GLN A 31 22.64 7.52 2.69
C GLN A 31 22.58 6.03 2.31
N ASN A 32 21.58 5.64 1.51
CA ASN A 32 21.43 4.29 0.99
C ASN A 32 20.91 4.28 -0.46
N ASN A 33 21.14 3.18 -1.18
CA ASN A 33 20.73 2.97 -2.56
C ASN A 33 19.83 1.73 -2.71
N TYR A 34 19.08 1.38 -1.66
CA TYR A 34 18.18 0.22 -1.70
C TYR A 34 17.04 0.46 -2.70
N PRO A 35 16.67 -0.54 -3.52
CA PRO A 35 15.58 -0.36 -4.48
C PRO A 35 14.23 -0.24 -3.77
N ILE A 36 13.33 0.52 -4.39
CA ILE A 36 11.94 0.69 -3.96
C ILE A 36 11.09 -0.35 -4.69
N ILE A 37 10.32 -1.13 -3.94
CA ILE A 37 9.33 -2.07 -4.48
C ILE A 37 7.94 -1.50 -4.20
N LEU A 38 7.25 -1.10 -5.26
CA LEU A 38 5.87 -0.62 -5.24
C LEU A 38 4.92 -1.82 -5.21
N VAL A 39 4.02 -1.89 -4.22
CA VAL A 39 3.14 -3.04 -3.97
C VAL A 39 1.67 -2.61 -4.02
N ASN A 40 0.96 -3.06 -5.05
CA ASN A 40 -0.43 -2.70 -5.31
C ASN A 40 -1.38 -3.16 -4.19
N GLY A 41 -2.53 -2.49 -4.06
CA GLY A 41 -3.56 -2.81 -3.09
C GLY A 41 -4.62 -3.79 -3.58
N PHE A 42 -5.78 -3.71 -2.93
CA PHE A 42 -6.99 -4.41 -3.35
C PHE A 42 -7.40 -3.94 -4.75
N ALA A 43 -7.84 -4.88 -5.59
CA ALA A 43 -8.19 -4.65 -6.99
C ALA A 43 -7.08 -4.04 -7.88
N GLY A 44 -5.82 -4.04 -7.41
CA GLY A 44 -4.69 -3.50 -8.17
C GLY A 44 -4.15 -4.45 -9.23
N TRP A 45 -3.41 -3.93 -10.20
CA TRP A 45 -2.93 -4.67 -11.36
C TRP A 45 -1.45 -4.40 -11.67
N GLY A 46 -0.85 -5.29 -12.47
CA GLY A 46 0.51 -5.17 -12.95
C GLY A 46 0.67 -4.25 -14.16
N ARG A 47 1.92 -3.96 -14.53
CA ARG A 47 2.27 -2.94 -15.54
C ARG A 47 1.74 -3.21 -16.96
N GLU A 48 1.57 -4.49 -17.29
CA GLU A 48 1.12 -4.98 -18.62
C GLU A 48 -0.39 -5.25 -18.67
N GLU A 49 -1.09 -5.08 -17.55
CA GLU A 49 -2.54 -5.20 -17.47
C GLU A 49 -3.20 -3.83 -17.78
N MET A 50 -4.52 -3.81 -17.89
CA MET A 50 -5.36 -2.62 -18.03
C MET A 50 -4.98 -1.73 -19.23
N LEU A 51 -4.64 -2.36 -20.35
CA LEU A 51 -4.23 -1.67 -21.59
C LEU A 51 -3.01 -0.75 -21.40
N GLY A 52 -2.17 -1.06 -20.41
CA GLY A 52 -0.99 -0.28 -20.09
C GLY A 52 -1.26 0.95 -19.21
N VAL A 53 -2.51 1.22 -18.79
CA VAL A 53 -2.77 2.19 -17.72
C VAL A 53 -2.10 1.68 -16.45
N LYS A 54 -1.22 2.49 -15.86
CA LYS A 54 -0.41 2.08 -14.71
C LYS A 54 -1.23 2.22 -13.44
N TYR A 55 -1.20 1.20 -12.58
CA TYR A 55 -1.74 1.33 -11.22
C TYR A 55 -1.04 2.47 -10.49
N TRP A 56 0.29 2.56 -10.64
CA TRP A 56 1.13 3.63 -10.11
C TRP A 56 1.35 4.71 -11.18
N GLY A 57 0.39 5.62 -11.30
CA GLY A 57 0.52 6.85 -12.08
C GLY A 57 -0.59 7.07 -13.11
N GLY A 58 -1.49 6.11 -13.31
CA GLY A 58 -2.54 6.20 -14.32
C GLY A 58 -1.96 6.29 -15.73
N VAL A 59 -2.09 7.47 -16.33
CA VAL A 59 -1.51 7.77 -17.66
C VAL A 59 -0.02 8.11 -17.59
N HIS A 60 0.49 8.39 -16.38
CA HIS A 60 1.92 8.54 -16.08
C HIS A 60 2.50 7.21 -15.56
N ASP A 61 3.83 7.12 -15.51
CA ASP A 61 4.52 5.92 -15.01
C ASP A 61 5.48 6.29 -13.87
N ILE A 62 4.97 6.24 -12.63
CA ILE A 62 5.73 6.61 -11.43
C ILE A 62 7.05 5.82 -11.34
N GLN A 63 7.05 4.53 -11.74
CA GLN A 63 8.26 3.72 -11.70
C GLN A 63 9.34 4.30 -12.62
N GLU A 64 8.98 4.60 -13.87
CA GLU A 64 9.95 5.11 -14.85
C GLU A 64 10.36 6.55 -14.54
N ASP A 65 9.47 7.38 -14.01
CA ASP A 65 9.79 8.75 -13.56
C ASP A 65 10.81 8.75 -12.41
N LEU A 66 10.66 7.84 -11.44
CA LEU A 66 11.62 7.69 -10.35
C LEU A 66 12.96 7.11 -10.82
N LYS A 67 12.95 6.18 -11.78
CA LYS A 67 14.19 5.67 -12.41
C LYS A 67 14.96 6.77 -13.13
N GLN A 68 14.26 7.62 -13.89
CA GLN A 68 14.87 8.78 -14.54
C GLN A 68 15.44 9.77 -13.51
N SER A 69 14.89 9.78 -12.30
CA SER A 69 15.36 10.59 -11.18
C SER A 69 16.48 9.92 -10.36
N GLY A 70 16.99 8.76 -10.79
CA GLY A 70 18.14 8.07 -10.18
C GLY A 70 17.79 7.00 -9.14
N TYR A 71 16.51 6.70 -8.92
CA TYR A 71 16.09 5.67 -7.95
C TYR A 71 15.84 4.33 -8.64
N MET A 72 16.34 3.23 -8.06
CA MET A 72 15.98 1.89 -8.52
C MET A 72 14.57 1.55 -8.04
N VAL A 73 13.63 1.33 -8.97
CA VAL A 73 12.23 1.06 -8.63
C VAL A 73 11.68 -0.12 -9.42
N HIS A 74 10.93 -0.99 -8.75
CA HIS A 74 10.19 -2.10 -9.34
C HIS A 74 8.72 -2.07 -8.89
N THR A 75 7.82 -2.55 -9.74
CA THR A 75 6.39 -2.73 -9.42
C THR A 75 6.08 -4.21 -9.25
N ALA A 76 5.71 -4.61 -8.04
CA ALA A 76 5.12 -5.91 -7.78
C ALA A 76 3.65 -5.93 -8.20
N ALA A 77 3.19 -7.07 -8.70
CA ALA A 77 1.80 -7.32 -9.08
C ALA A 77 1.31 -8.58 -8.35
N VAL A 78 0.86 -8.40 -7.11
CA VAL A 78 0.32 -9.49 -6.28
C VAL A 78 -1.19 -9.62 -6.48
N GLY A 79 -1.75 -10.74 -6.00
CA GLY A 79 -3.15 -11.10 -6.10
C GLY A 79 -4.07 -9.97 -5.67
N PRO A 80 -4.90 -9.41 -6.56
CA PRO A 80 -5.74 -8.26 -6.24
C PRO A 80 -6.80 -8.53 -5.18
N VAL A 81 -7.16 -9.79 -4.97
CA VAL A 81 -8.23 -10.20 -4.06
C VAL A 81 -7.82 -11.34 -3.11
N SER A 82 -6.61 -11.89 -3.24
CA SER A 82 -6.06 -12.92 -2.35
C SER A 82 -5.84 -12.36 -0.93
N SER A 83 -5.60 -13.23 0.06
CA SER A 83 -5.24 -12.81 1.42
C SER A 83 -3.88 -12.10 1.47
N ASN A 84 -3.60 -11.39 2.56
CA ASN A 84 -2.28 -10.80 2.80
C ASN A 84 -1.20 -11.86 2.98
N TRP A 85 -1.53 -13.06 3.49
CA TRP A 85 -0.60 -14.18 3.55
C TRP A 85 -0.16 -14.60 2.14
N ASP A 86 -1.12 -14.87 1.27
CA ASP A 86 -0.86 -15.26 -0.11
C ASP A 86 -0.10 -14.19 -0.87
N ARG A 87 -0.54 -12.94 -0.75
CA ARG A 87 0.11 -11.79 -1.37
C ARG A 87 1.54 -11.58 -0.85
N ALA A 88 1.83 -11.87 0.42
CA ALA A 88 3.18 -11.79 0.96
C ALA A 88 4.09 -12.90 0.39
N CYS A 89 3.57 -14.12 0.21
CA CYS A 89 4.29 -15.21 -0.44
C CYS A 89 4.57 -14.90 -1.92
N GLU A 90 3.59 -14.33 -2.62
CA GLU A 90 3.73 -13.86 -4.00
C GLU A 90 4.76 -12.74 -4.11
N LEU A 91 4.70 -11.76 -3.20
CA LEU A 91 5.66 -10.65 -3.15
C LEU A 91 7.08 -11.16 -2.88
N TYR A 92 7.25 -12.11 -1.96
CA TYR A 92 8.54 -12.74 -1.68
C TYR A 92 9.14 -13.36 -2.95
N ALA A 93 8.37 -14.16 -3.69
CA ALA A 93 8.83 -14.78 -4.93
C ALA A 93 9.11 -13.75 -6.04
N GLN A 94 8.33 -12.67 -6.12
CA GLN A 94 8.58 -11.59 -7.08
C GLN A 94 9.87 -10.81 -6.77
N ILE A 95 10.20 -10.58 -5.49
CA ILE A 95 11.44 -9.90 -5.10
C ILE A 95 12.64 -10.84 -5.25
N ASN A 96 12.56 -12.03 -4.64
CA ASN A 96 13.67 -12.98 -4.56
C ASN A 96 13.91 -13.75 -5.86
N GLY A 97 12.86 -13.94 -6.66
CA GLY A 97 12.83 -14.94 -7.73
C GLY A 97 12.48 -16.33 -7.21
N GLY A 98 11.96 -17.17 -8.10
CA GLY A 98 11.51 -18.52 -7.81
C GLY A 98 10.00 -18.70 -7.88
N THR A 99 9.53 -19.87 -7.46
CA THR A 99 8.11 -20.24 -7.43
C THR A 99 7.49 -19.82 -6.11
N VAL A 100 6.30 -19.23 -6.16
CA VAL A 100 5.50 -18.93 -4.96
C VAL A 100 5.23 -20.22 -4.21
N ASP A 101 5.55 -20.22 -2.92
CA ASP A 101 5.23 -21.29 -1.98
C ASP A 101 4.40 -20.67 -0.86
N TYR A 102 3.10 -20.96 -0.87
CA TYR A 102 2.13 -20.46 0.10
C TYR A 102 2.26 -21.15 1.47
N GLY A 103 3.13 -22.16 1.60
CA GLY A 103 3.26 -22.97 2.81
C GLY A 103 2.39 -24.22 2.74
N ALA A 104 2.93 -25.35 3.21
CA ALA A 104 2.24 -26.62 3.17
C ALA A 104 1.09 -26.67 4.17
N ALA A 105 1.33 -26.16 5.38
CA ALA A 105 0.32 -26.14 6.44
C ALA A 105 -0.82 -25.18 6.08
N HIS A 106 -0.49 -23.98 5.60
CA HIS A 106 -1.47 -22.98 5.16
C HIS A 106 -2.32 -23.50 4.00
N ALA A 107 -1.68 -24.02 2.95
CA ALA A 107 -2.39 -24.54 1.78
C ALA A 107 -3.33 -25.71 2.12
N GLU A 108 -2.90 -26.63 3.01
CA GLU A 108 -3.77 -27.72 3.49
C GLU A 108 -4.95 -27.19 4.32
N LYS A 109 -4.68 -26.27 5.25
CA LYS A 109 -5.70 -25.66 6.13
C LYS A 109 -6.79 -24.93 5.34
N HIS A 110 -6.41 -24.24 4.27
CA HIS A 110 -7.32 -23.42 3.49
C HIS A 110 -7.82 -24.09 2.20
N GLY A 111 -7.27 -25.26 1.85
CA GLY A 111 -7.76 -26.09 0.74
C GLY A 111 -7.43 -25.52 -0.64
N HIS A 112 -6.25 -24.92 -0.81
CA HIS A 112 -5.76 -24.43 -2.10
C HIS A 112 -4.39 -25.02 -2.45
N ASN A 113 -3.91 -24.81 -3.68
CA ASN A 113 -2.60 -25.31 -4.10
C ASN A 113 -1.49 -24.63 -3.29
N ARG A 114 -0.51 -25.42 -2.85
CA ARG A 114 0.69 -24.92 -2.16
C ARG A 114 1.57 -24.03 -3.03
N PHE A 115 1.73 -24.37 -4.30
CA PHE A 115 2.62 -23.64 -5.21
C PHE A 115 1.84 -22.77 -6.19
N GLY A 116 2.33 -21.56 -6.40
CA GLY A 116 1.76 -20.59 -7.33
C GLY A 116 2.64 -20.39 -8.58
N ARG A 117 2.69 -19.15 -9.07
CA ARG A 117 3.46 -18.76 -10.26
C ARG A 117 4.98 -18.71 -9.97
N THR A 118 5.78 -18.66 -11.03
CA THR A 118 7.25 -18.52 -10.96
C THR A 118 7.69 -17.18 -11.52
N TYR A 119 8.64 -16.54 -10.85
CA TYR A 119 9.14 -15.21 -11.19
C TYR A 119 10.67 -15.20 -11.30
N SER A 120 11.20 -14.28 -12.12
CA SER A 120 12.66 -14.11 -12.29
C SER A 120 13.34 -13.39 -11.11
N GLY A 121 12.58 -12.62 -10.31
CA GLY A 121 13.10 -11.83 -9.20
C GLY A 121 13.43 -10.38 -9.58
N PHE A 122 13.09 -9.43 -8.71
CA PHE A 122 13.42 -8.00 -8.87
C PHE A 122 14.79 -7.65 -8.30
N ALA A 123 15.16 -8.24 -7.17
CA ALA A 123 16.34 -7.88 -6.40
C ALA A 123 17.30 -9.09 -6.32
N PRO A 124 18.21 -9.27 -7.30
CA PRO A 124 19.21 -10.32 -7.22
C PRO A 124 20.09 -10.09 -5.97
N ASN A 125 20.37 -11.16 -5.22
CA ASN A 125 21.13 -11.13 -3.97
C ASN A 125 20.45 -10.36 -2.81
N TRP A 126 19.12 -10.33 -2.77
CA TRP A 126 18.35 -9.76 -1.65
C TRP A 126 18.77 -10.39 -0.31
N SER A 127 19.24 -9.55 0.62
CA SER A 127 19.90 -9.99 1.85
C SER A 127 19.92 -8.91 2.93
N GLU A 128 20.53 -9.22 4.08
CA GLU A 128 20.80 -8.27 5.18
C GLU A 128 21.58 -7.02 4.74
N THR A 129 22.45 -7.14 3.75
CA THR A 129 23.27 -6.02 3.25
C THR A 129 22.70 -5.37 2.00
N ASN A 130 21.86 -6.10 1.26
CA ASN A 130 21.18 -5.65 0.04
C ASN A 130 19.67 -5.62 0.32
N LYS A 131 19.24 -4.70 1.19
CA LYS A 131 17.84 -4.56 1.59
C LYS A 131 17.00 -3.91 0.49
N VAL A 132 15.69 -3.87 0.71
CA VAL A 132 14.74 -3.10 -0.13
C VAL A 132 13.91 -2.15 0.72
N HIS A 133 13.36 -1.12 0.09
CA HIS A 133 12.27 -0.33 0.61
C HIS A 133 10.95 -0.84 0.05
N LEU A 134 9.94 -1.04 0.90
CA LEU A 134 8.61 -1.47 0.47
C LEU A 134 7.64 -0.30 0.56
N VAL A 135 6.95 0.01 -0.53
CA VAL A 135 5.92 1.06 -0.58
C VAL A 135 4.59 0.42 -1.00
N GLY A 136 3.65 0.34 -0.07
CA GLY A 136 2.38 -0.35 -0.25
C GLY A 136 1.20 0.62 -0.23
N HIS A 137 0.39 0.62 -1.28
CA HIS A 137 -0.86 1.37 -1.31
C HIS A 137 -2.03 0.47 -0.87
N SER A 138 -2.98 1.01 -0.11
CA SER A 138 -4.20 0.31 0.29
C SER A 138 -3.86 -1.01 1.00
N MET A 139 -4.46 -2.14 0.59
CA MET A 139 -4.12 -3.48 1.11
C MET A 139 -2.63 -3.85 0.97
N GLY A 140 -1.91 -3.24 0.03
CA GLY A 140 -0.47 -3.43 -0.14
C GLY A 140 0.33 -3.12 1.12
N GLY A 141 -0.13 -2.16 1.93
CA GLY A 141 0.48 -1.85 3.22
C GLY A 141 0.30 -2.94 4.28
N GLN A 142 -0.84 -3.65 4.29
CA GLN A 142 -0.99 -4.84 5.13
C GLN A 142 -0.08 -5.97 4.64
N THR A 143 -0.02 -6.19 3.32
CA THR A 143 0.80 -7.23 2.68
C THR A 143 2.29 -7.08 3.00
N ILE A 144 2.85 -5.87 2.88
CA ILE A 144 4.28 -5.65 3.12
C ILE A 144 4.66 -5.77 4.59
N ARG A 145 3.73 -5.46 5.51
CA ARG A 145 3.90 -5.76 6.94
C ARG A 145 3.95 -7.27 7.19
N THR A 146 3.03 -8.03 6.56
CA THR A 146 3.01 -9.49 6.63
C THR A 146 4.31 -10.10 6.10
N LEU A 147 4.82 -9.62 4.96
CA LEU A 147 6.11 -10.06 4.43
C LEU A 147 7.25 -9.82 5.43
N VAL A 148 7.33 -8.62 6.01
CA VAL A 148 8.35 -8.29 7.01
C VAL A 148 8.27 -9.21 8.23
N GLN A 149 7.06 -9.49 8.72
CA GLN A 149 6.83 -10.42 9.83
C GLN A 149 7.35 -11.83 9.50
N LEU A 150 6.98 -12.37 8.34
CA LEU A 150 7.40 -13.70 7.90
C LEU A 150 8.92 -13.79 7.69
N LEU A 151 9.54 -12.77 7.07
CA LEU A 151 11.00 -12.71 6.94
C LEU A 151 11.69 -12.75 8.31
N LYS A 152 11.16 -12.02 9.28
CA LYS A 152 11.77 -11.88 10.61
C LYS A 152 11.59 -13.11 11.49
N GLU A 153 10.39 -13.62 11.58
CA GLU A 153 10.03 -14.63 12.59
C GLU A 153 9.67 -15.99 11.96
N GLY A 154 9.39 -16.00 10.66
CA GLY A 154 8.93 -17.17 9.94
C GLY A 154 7.48 -17.52 10.29
N SER A 155 7.11 -18.78 10.06
CA SER A 155 5.84 -19.33 10.51
C SER A 155 6.08 -20.54 11.41
N PHE A 156 5.58 -20.45 12.64
CA PHE A 156 5.63 -21.58 13.58
C PHE A 156 4.83 -22.77 13.04
N GLU A 157 3.66 -22.53 12.45
CA GLU A 157 2.80 -23.58 11.89
C GLU A 157 3.52 -24.34 10.76
N GLU A 158 4.16 -23.63 9.82
CA GLU A 158 4.92 -24.25 8.73
C GLU A 158 6.15 -25.01 9.23
N LYS A 159 6.89 -24.44 10.18
CA LYS A 159 8.03 -25.11 10.84
C LYS A 159 7.59 -26.40 11.54
N ASN A 160 6.44 -26.39 12.19
CA ASN A 160 5.91 -27.57 12.89
C ASN A 160 5.39 -28.63 11.90
N TYR A 161 4.77 -28.19 10.82
CA TYR A 161 4.24 -29.08 9.79
C TYR A 161 5.35 -29.94 9.17
N VAL A 162 6.48 -29.33 8.76
CA VAL A 162 7.58 -30.07 8.14
C VAL A 162 8.33 -31.00 9.12
N LYS A 163 8.30 -30.72 10.43
CA LYS A 163 8.81 -31.68 11.43
C LYS A 163 8.03 -32.99 11.44
N ASN A 164 6.73 -32.93 11.18
CA ASN A 164 5.85 -34.09 11.11
C ASN A 164 5.77 -34.69 9.69
N HIS A 165 6.32 -34.01 8.69
CA HIS A 165 6.33 -34.42 7.28
C HIS A 165 7.75 -34.26 6.70
N PRO A 166 8.68 -35.18 7.00
CA PRO A 166 10.11 -35.00 6.71
C PRO A 166 10.46 -34.87 5.21
N ASP A 167 9.60 -35.37 4.32
CA ASP A 167 9.76 -35.23 2.86
C ASP A 167 9.31 -33.85 2.33
N THR A 168 8.62 -33.07 3.16
CA THR A 168 8.12 -31.73 2.83
C THR A 168 9.20 -30.69 3.11
N LYS A 169 9.80 -30.13 2.06
CA LYS A 169 10.71 -28.99 2.19
C LYS A 169 9.95 -27.74 2.63
N ILE A 170 10.52 -26.91 3.50
CA ILE A 170 9.96 -25.60 3.88
C ILE A 170 10.44 -24.50 2.91
N SER A 171 9.61 -23.51 2.62
CA SER A 171 10.08 -22.29 1.95
C SER A 171 10.99 -21.49 2.87
N PRO A 172 12.12 -20.93 2.38
CA PRO A 172 12.99 -20.07 3.18
C PRO A 172 12.25 -18.88 3.80
N LEU A 173 11.16 -18.39 3.20
CA LEU A 173 10.33 -17.34 3.79
C LEU A 173 9.86 -17.71 5.20
N PHE A 174 9.47 -18.96 5.44
CA PHE A 174 8.88 -19.40 6.70
C PHE A 174 9.90 -19.78 7.77
N GLU A 175 11.20 -19.75 7.46
CA GLU A 175 12.26 -20.05 8.43
C GLU A 175 12.49 -18.88 9.41
N GLY A 176 12.19 -17.64 9.00
CA GLY A 176 12.52 -16.44 9.76
C GLY A 176 14.01 -16.05 9.68
N GLY A 177 14.42 -15.14 10.57
CA GLY A 177 15.82 -14.72 10.74
C GLY A 177 16.36 -13.76 9.68
N LYS A 178 15.49 -13.09 8.90
CA LYS A 178 15.87 -12.24 7.75
C LYS A 178 15.47 -10.78 7.98
N SER A 179 16.43 -9.87 8.13
CA SER A 179 16.26 -8.42 8.05
C SER A 179 16.55 -7.88 6.65
N TYR A 180 15.74 -8.29 5.68
CA TYR A 180 15.96 -7.94 4.28
C TYR A 180 15.21 -6.66 3.83
N VAL A 181 14.43 -6.06 4.73
CA VAL A 181 13.67 -4.83 4.46
C VAL A 181 14.24 -3.72 5.31
N HIS A 182 14.46 -2.55 4.71
CA HIS A 182 14.98 -1.38 5.40
C HIS A 182 13.86 -0.43 5.85
N SER A 183 12.83 -0.27 5.02
CA SER A 183 11.65 0.51 5.35
C SER A 183 10.35 -0.06 4.78
N VAL A 184 9.26 0.32 5.43
CA VAL A 184 7.87 0.10 5.04
C VAL A 184 7.19 1.46 4.98
N THR A 185 6.67 1.83 3.81
CA THR A 185 5.82 3.01 3.64
C THR A 185 4.43 2.57 3.23
N THR A 186 3.40 3.05 3.93
CA THR A 186 2.01 2.74 3.63
C THR A 186 1.24 3.98 3.19
N LEU A 187 0.41 3.82 2.16
CA LEU A 187 -0.39 4.90 1.56
C LEU A 187 -1.86 4.49 1.62
N ALA A 188 -2.70 5.22 2.34
CA ALA A 188 -4.13 4.92 2.49
C ALA A 188 -4.44 3.47 2.90
N THR A 189 -3.58 2.88 3.74
CA THR A 189 -3.68 1.45 4.10
C THR A 189 -4.70 1.21 5.21
N PRO A 190 -5.59 0.21 5.10
CA PRO A 190 -6.51 -0.15 6.17
C PRO A 190 -5.79 -0.96 7.27
N HIS A 191 -4.92 -0.34 8.07
CA HIS A 191 -4.19 -1.05 9.12
C HIS A 191 -5.12 -1.69 10.16
N ASN A 192 -6.28 -1.08 10.38
CA ASN A 192 -7.33 -1.55 11.28
C ASN A 192 -8.57 -2.02 10.52
N GLY A 193 -8.43 -2.31 9.22
CA GLY A 193 -9.53 -2.69 8.34
C GLY A 193 -10.27 -1.49 7.78
N THR A 194 -11.27 -1.76 6.95
CA THR A 194 -12.22 -0.78 6.43
C THR A 194 -13.64 -1.25 6.70
N THR A 195 -14.49 -0.32 7.10
CA THR A 195 -15.92 -0.62 7.28
C THR A 195 -16.59 -0.98 5.96
N LEU A 196 -16.00 -0.65 4.81
CA LEU A 196 -16.47 -1.09 3.49
C LEU A 196 -16.52 -2.62 3.38
N ALA A 197 -15.49 -3.29 3.92
CA ALA A 197 -15.43 -4.75 3.96
C ALA A 197 -16.47 -5.29 4.95
N ASP A 198 -16.66 -4.66 6.10
CA ASP A 198 -17.68 -5.05 7.07
C ASP A 198 -19.10 -4.95 6.48
N GLY A 199 -19.33 -3.99 5.58
CA GLY A 199 -20.56 -3.83 4.79
C GLY A 199 -20.70 -4.80 3.61
N SER A 200 -19.72 -5.67 3.35
CA SER A 200 -19.65 -6.54 2.16
C SER A 200 -19.70 -5.79 0.81
N LEU A 201 -19.15 -4.57 0.77
CA LEU A 201 -19.19 -3.69 -0.41
C LEU A 201 -17.92 -3.73 -1.27
N LEU A 202 -16.91 -4.55 -0.92
CA LEU A 202 -15.71 -4.71 -1.73
C LEU A 202 -15.98 -5.33 -3.10
N LEU A 203 -16.84 -6.36 -3.15
CA LEU A 203 -17.21 -7.02 -4.41
C LEU A 203 -17.96 -6.11 -5.38
N PRO A 204 -19.02 -5.38 -4.94
CA PRO A 204 -19.62 -4.30 -5.72
C PRO A 204 -18.59 -3.32 -6.25
N PHE A 205 -17.65 -2.86 -5.41
CA PHE A 205 -16.60 -1.93 -5.82
C PHE A 205 -15.70 -2.52 -6.93
N VAL A 206 -15.25 -3.78 -6.81
CA VAL A 206 -14.47 -4.44 -7.88
C VAL A 206 -15.26 -4.49 -9.19
N LYS A 207 -16.55 -4.83 -9.12
CA LYS A 207 -17.41 -4.89 -10.30
C LYS A 207 -17.52 -3.53 -10.99
N ASP A 208 -17.75 -2.47 -10.23
CA ASP A 208 -17.89 -1.11 -10.77
C ASP A 208 -16.58 -0.60 -11.38
N LEU A 209 -15.44 -0.91 -10.74
CA LEU A 209 -14.11 -0.62 -11.27
C LEU A 209 -13.89 -1.31 -12.63
N LEU A 210 -14.23 -2.60 -12.74
CA LEU A 210 -14.05 -3.36 -13.98
C LEU A 210 -15.00 -2.92 -15.10
N ILE A 211 -16.25 -2.58 -14.79
CA ILE A 211 -17.20 -2.02 -15.77
C ILE A 211 -16.68 -0.67 -16.29
N THR A 212 -16.18 0.17 -15.39
CA THR A 212 -15.60 1.47 -15.74
C THR A 212 -14.40 1.28 -16.66
N ALA A 213 -13.48 0.38 -16.32
CA ALA A 213 -12.32 0.06 -17.14
C ALA A 213 -12.68 -0.49 -18.53
N ALA A 214 -13.62 -1.43 -18.60
CA ALA A 214 -14.11 -1.99 -19.86
C ALA A 214 -14.73 -0.93 -20.77
N SER A 215 -15.33 0.12 -20.20
CA SER A 215 -15.95 1.21 -20.97
C SER A 215 -14.93 2.07 -21.73
N PHE A 216 -13.65 2.06 -21.32
CA PHE A 216 -12.56 2.76 -22.02
C PHE A 216 -11.92 1.89 -23.12
N GLY A 217 -11.92 0.56 -22.95
CA GLY A 217 -11.37 -0.38 -23.92
C GLY A 217 -12.46 -0.87 -24.87
N GLY A 218 -12.66 -0.19 -25.99
CA GLY A 218 -13.74 -0.44 -26.97
C GLY A 218 -13.78 -1.81 -27.67
N ASN A 219 -13.28 -2.90 -27.06
CA ASN A 219 -13.35 -4.27 -27.58
C ASN A 219 -13.36 -5.34 -26.48
N ASN A 220 -14.28 -6.30 -26.60
CA ASN A 220 -14.55 -7.37 -25.62
C ASN A 220 -13.49 -8.50 -25.54
N ASN A 221 -12.38 -8.41 -26.28
CA ASN A 221 -11.42 -9.50 -26.49
C ASN A 221 -10.04 -9.31 -25.83
N LEU A 222 -9.80 -8.19 -25.14
CA LEU A 222 -8.51 -7.95 -24.50
C LEU A 222 -8.50 -8.57 -23.09
N SER A 223 -7.41 -9.26 -22.73
CA SER A 223 -7.18 -9.72 -21.36
C SER A 223 -6.81 -8.51 -20.51
N LEU A 224 -7.82 -7.73 -20.13
CA LEU A 224 -7.64 -6.46 -19.43
C LEU A 224 -7.07 -6.65 -18.03
N TYR A 225 -7.38 -7.76 -17.36
CA TYR A 225 -7.11 -7.90 -15.95
C TYR A 225 -7.09 -9.38 -15.55
N ASP A 226 -6.17 -9.74 -14.65
CA ASP A 226 -5.99 -11.08 -14.12
C ASP A 226 -6.10 -11.06 -12.59
N PHE A 227 -7.04 -11.85 -12.06
CA PHE A 227 -7.28 -11.94 -10.62
C PHE A 227 -6.25 -12.78 -9.88
N LYS A 228 -5.38 -13.52 -10.59
CA LYS A 228 -4.24 -14.28 -10.03
C LYS A 228 -4.66 -15.29 -8.94
N LEU A 229 -5.80 -15.94 -9.13
CA LEU A 229 -6.36 -16.95 -8.23
C LEU A 229 -5.97 -18.38 -8.64
N ASP A 230 -4.75 -18.56 -9.16
CA ASP A 230 -4.23 -19.84 -9.64
C ASP A 230 -4.23 -20.91 -8.55
N GLN A 231 -3.94 -20.52 -7.31
CA GLN A 231 -3.90 -21.42 -6.16
C GLN A 231 -5.28 -22.03 -5.86
N TRP A 232 -6.35 -21.28 -6.14
CA TRP A 232 -7.74 -21.74 -6.02
C TRP A 232 -8.21 -22.54 -7.24
N GLY A 233 -7.34 -22.77 -8.23
CA GLY A 233 -7.71 -23.38 -9.52
C GLY A 233 -8.59 -22.48 -10.39
N ILE A 234 -8.68 -21.18 -10.05
CA ILE A 234 -9.55 -20.22 -10.75
C ILE A 234 -8.72 -19.45 -11.78
N LYS A 235 -8.66 -20.01 -12.99
CA LYS A 235 -8.04 -19.37 -14.16
C LYS A 235 -9.09 -19.04 -15.20
N LYS A 236 -8.79 -18.09 -16.10
CA LYS A 236 -9.63 -17.81 -17.25
C LYS A 236 -9.60 -19.02 -18.20
N ASN A 237 -10.77 -19.55 -18.57
CA ASN A 237 -10.87 -20.70 -19.47
C ASN A 237 -10.60 -20.29 -20.92
N ALA A 238 -10.18 -21.25 -21.75
CA ALA A 238 -10.03 -21.03 -23.19
C ALA A 238 -11.38 -20.62 -23.81
N GLY A 239 -11.40 -19.51 -24.55
CA GLY A 239 -12.62 -18.95 -25.16
C GLY A 239 -13.57 -18.21 -24.21
N GLU A 240 -13.31 -18.20 -22.89
CA GLU A 240 -14.11 -17.42 -21.93
C GLU A 240 -13.88 -15.92 -22.15
N SER A 241 -14.95 -15.12 -22.17
CA SER A 241 -14.78 -13.66 -22.22
C SER A 241 -14.31 -13.11 -20.87
N PHE A 242 -13.70 -11.93 -20.86
CA PHE A 242 -13.29 -11.29 -19.60
C PHE A 242 -14.48 -11.07 -18.65
N PHE A 243 -15.66 -10.73 -19.18
CA PHE A 243 -16.87 -10.54 -18.39
C PHE A 243 -17.39 -11.85 -17.77
N GLN A 244 -17.38 -12.95 -18.54
CA GLN A 244 -17.75 -14.27 -18.02
C GLN A 244 -16.79 -14.72 -16.91
N TYR A 245 -15.49 -14.56 -17.13
CA TYR A 245 -14.45 -14.86 -16.14
C TYR A 245 -14.65 -14.05 -14.86
N SER A 246 -14.83 -12.74 -14.99
CA SER A 246 -15.06 -11.83 -13.85
C SER A 246 -16.33 -12.22 -13.10
N ASN A 247 -17.45 -12.45 -13.80
CA ASN A 247 -18.69 -12.88 -13.16
C ASN A 247 -18.54 -14.21 -12.42
N ARG A 248 -17.80 -15.17 -12.97
CA ARG A 248 -17.56 -16.45 -12.29
C ARG A 248 -16.78 -16.26 -10.98
N ILE A 249 -15.79 -15.37 -10.97
CA ILE A 249 -15.06 -15.03 -9.75
C ILE A 249 -15.97 -14.31 -8.75
N LEU A 250 -16.70 -13.28 -9.18
CA LEU A 250 -17.58 -12.49 -8.31
C LEU A 250 -18.72 -13.33 -7.69
N ASN A 251 -19.10 -14.45 -8.33
CA ASN A 251 -20.10 -15.39 -7.81
C ASN A 251 -19.49 -16.65 -7.17
N SER A 252 -18.16 -16.70 -7.02
CA SER A 252 -17.46 -17.85 -6.44
C SER A 252 -17.77 -18.01 -4.94
N SER A 253 -17.72 -19.26 -4.45
CA SER A 253 -17.90 -19.57 -3.04
C SER A 253 -16.74 -19.12 -2.15
N ILE A 254 -15.57 -18.79 -2.73
CA ILE A 254 -14.38 -18.32 -1.98
C ILE A 254 -14.69 -17.07 -1.15
N TRP A 255 -15.64 -16.23 -1.57
CA TRP A 255 -16.02 -15.01 -0.86
C TRP A 255 -16.76 -15.25 0.45
N LYS A 256 -17.28 -16.47 0.66
CA LYS A 256 -18.11 -16.82 1.82
C LYS A 256 -17.51 -17.95 2.65
N ASN A 257 -16.74 -18.84 2.03
CA ASN A 257 -16.36 -20.12 2.63
C ASN A 257 -14.93 -20.13 3.18
N THR A 258 -14.15 -19.06 3.00
CA THR A 258 -12.79 -18.96 3.56
C THR A 258 -12.53 -17.59 4.15
N LYS A 259 -11.64 -17.56 5.14
CA LYS A 259 -11.02 -16.33 5.65
C LYS A 259 -9.72 -15.98 4.91
N ASP A 260 -9.23 -16.88 4.06
CA ASP A 260 -8.02 -16.70 3.27
C ASP A 260 -8.30 -15.92 1.98
N ILE A 261 -8.85 -14.71 2.16
CA ILE A 261 -9.25 -13.83 1.07
C ILE A 261 -9.29 -12.38 1.55
N SER A 262 -9.08 -11.43 0.65
CA SER A 262 -9.09 -9.99 0.96
C SER A 262 -10.37 -9.51 1.67
N GLN A 263 -11.52 -10.11 1.39
CA GLN A 263 -12.78 -9.75 2.05
C GLN A 263 -12.73 -9.94 3.58
N TRP A 264 -12.00 -10.96 4.06
CA TRP A 264 -11.77 -11.12 5.49
C TRP A 264 -10.68 -10.17 5.99
N ASP A 265 -9.51 -10.18 5.37
CA ASP A 265 -8.34 -9.40 5.81
C ASP A 265 -8.55 -7.88 5.84
N LEU A 266 -9.43 -7.37 4.97
CA LEU A 266 -9.79 -5.96 4.92
C LEU A 266 -10.91 -5.59 5.87
N SER A 267 -11.66 -6.57 6.42
CA SER A 267 -12.63 -6.31 7.48
C SER A 267 -11.92 -5.83 8.74
N THR A 268 -12.64 -5.12 9.60
CA THR A 268 -12.08 -4.69 10.89
C THR A 268 -11.73 -5.90 11.78
N ASP A 269 -12.49 -6.99 11.68
CA ASP A 269 -12.23 -8.24 12.40
C ASP A 269 -10.96 -8.94 11.90
N GLY A 270 -10.81 -9.11 10.58
CA GLY A 270 -9.64 -9.73 9.98
C GLY A 270 -8.37 -8.89 10.13
N ALA A 271 -8.47 -7.56 10.02
CA ALA A 271 -7.33 -6.68 10.30
C ALA A 271 -6.91 -6.74 11.78
N LYS A 272 -7.85 -6.85 12.72
CA LYS A 272 -7.56 -7.09 14.14
C LYS A 272 -6.85 -8.44 14.33
N GLU A 273 -7.30 -9.50 13.65
CA GLU A 273 -6.65 -10.81 13.65
C GLU A 273 -5.20 -10.72 13.12
N LEU A 274 -5.00 -10.02 12.00
CA LEU A 274 -3.67 -9.77 11.42
C LEU A 274 -2.76 -9.02 12.40
N ASN A 275 -3.25 -7.95 13.04
CA ASN A 275 -2.48 -7.14 13.99
C ASN A 275 -2.09 -7.90 15.28
N ASN A 276 -2.76 -9.03 15.58
CA ASN A 276 -2.40 -9.87 16.72
C ASN A 276 -1.07 -10.61 16.52
N TRP A 277 -0.62 -10.85 15.29
CA TRP A 277 0.63 -11.56 15.02
C TRP A 277 1.61 -10.79 14.13
N VAL A 278 1.14 -9.86 13.28
CA VAL A 278 2.00 -8.99 12.47
C VAL A 278 2.41 -7.76 13.27
N LYS A 279 3.64 -7.76 13.77
CA LYS A 279 4.19 -6.74 14.67
C LYS A 279 5.10 -5.75 13.94
N THR A 280 5.31 -4.62 14.59
CA THR A 280 6.30 -3.61 14.19
C THR A 280 7.68 -4.10 14.59
N GLN A 281 8.58 -4.24 13.62
CA GLN A 281 9.91 -4.81 13.81
C GLN A 281 10.91 -3.70 14.21
N PRO A 282 11.80 -3.94 15.18
CA PRO A 282 12.59 -2.89 15.82
C PRO A 282 13.65 -2.24 14.91
N ASP A 283 14.04 -2.90 13.82
CA ASP A 283 15.09 -2.48 12.90
C ASP A 283 14.58 -2.12 11.50
N VAL A 284 13.28 -1.82 11.39
CA VAL A 284 12.65 -1.36 10.15
C VAL A 284 12.03 0.02 10.40
N TYR A 285 12.20 0.94 9.46
CA TYR A 285 11.49 2.22 9.48
C TYR A 285 10.05 2.03 8.97
N TYR A 286 9.05 2.49 9.71
CA TYR A 286 7.65 2.48 9.27
C TYR A 286 7.17 3.91 9.05
N LEU A 287 6.63 4.19 7.86
CA LEU A 287 6.08 5.47 7.46
C LEU A 287 4.63 5.25 7.02
N SER A 288 3.72 6.16 7.38
CA SER A 288 2.34 6.12 6.91
C SER A 288 1.86 7.47 6.40
N TYR A 289 1.10 7.40 5.30
CA TYR A 289 0.40 8.53 4.71
C TYR A 289 -1.09 8.20 4.69
N SER A 290 -1.88 9.10 5.28
CA SER A 290 -3.34 8.99 5.29
C SER A 290 -3.95 9.91 4.26
N GLY A 291 -5.19 9.66 3.89
CA GLY A 291 -5.99 10.53 3.03
C GLY A 291 -7.41 10.67 3.56
N HIS A 292 -8.06 11.76 3.19
CA HIS A 292 -9.51 11.83 3.25
C HIS A 292 -10.05 12.72 2.13
N ALA A 293 -11.21 12.34 1.62
CA ALA A 293 -12.02 13.14 0.71
C ALA A 293 -13.49 13.14 1.15
N SER A 294 -13.74 13.01 2.46
CA SER A 294 -15.06 13.22 3.05
C SER A 294 -15.02 14.28 4.16
N GLN A 295 -16.16 14.93 4.40
CA GLN A 295 -16.32 15.98 5.41
C GLN A 295 -17.63 15.79 6.19
N ALA A 296 -17.58 16.04 7.50
CA ALA A 296 -18.76 16.05 8.35
C ALA A 296 -19.78 17.10 7.89
N ALA A 297 -21.02 16.68 7.67
CA ALA A 297 -22.14 17.56 7.44
C ALA A 297 -22.44 18.36 8.71
N PRO A 298 -22.60 19.70 8.65
CA PRO A 298 -22.75 20.53 9.84
C PRO A 298 -23.91 20.17 10.76
N ILE A 299 -24.99 19.58 10.22
CA ILE A 299 -26.22 19.28 10.97
C ILE A 299 -26.22 17.85 11.50
N THR A 300 -25.92 16.87 10.64
CA THR A 300 -26.08 15.44 10.98
C THR A 300 -24.80 14.81 11.51
N GLY A 301 -23.64 15.45 11.33
CA GLY A 301 -22.32 14.89 11.64
C GLY A 301 -21.87 13.77 10.70
N LEU A 302 -22.74 13.29 9.81
CA LEU A 302 -22.41 12.27 8.80
C LEU A 302 -21.33 12.79 7.87
N HIS A 303 -20.35 11.95 7.52
CA HIS A 303 -19.34 12.33 6.54
C HIS A 303 -19.85 12.12 5.12
N LEU A 304 -19.87 13.19 4.33
CA LEU A 304 -20.28 13.18 2.93
C LEU A 304 -19.05 13.27 2.02
N PRO A 305 -19.04 12.63 0.84
CA PRO A 305 -17.93 12.75 -0.11
C PRO A 305 -17.76 14.20 -0.57
N HIS A 306 -16.51 14.61 -0.69
CA HIS A 306 -16.13 15.86 -1.33
C HIS A 306 -16.44 15.77 -2.83
N ILE A 307 -16.80 16.91 -3.44
CA ILE A 307 -17.22 16.96 -4.85
C ILE A 307 -16.14 16.54 -5.84
N THR A 308 -14.87 16.59 -5.43
CA THR A 308 -13.71 16.18 -6.24
C THR A 308 -13.43 14.69 -6.18
N MET A 309 -14.06 13.95 -5.26
CA MET A 309 -13.87 12.52 -5.13
C MET A 309 -14.25 11.81 -6.44
N ASN A 310 -13.48 10.79 -6.81
CA ASN A 310 -13.80 9.93 -7.93
C ASN A 310 -15.22 9.35 -7.78
N LYS A 311 -16.02 9.48 -8.84
CA LYS A 311 -17.44 9.10 -8.82
C LYS A 311 -17.68 7.64 -8.46
N VAL A 312 -16.75 6.74 -8.81
CA VAL A 312 -16.85 5.31 -8.45
C VAL A 312 -16.74 5.08 -6.94
N LEU A 313 -16.17 6.03 -6.19
CA LEU A 313 -15.97 5.95 -4.75
C LEU A 313 -17.06 6.66 -3.93
N MET A 314 -17.85 7.55 -4.55
CA MET A 314 -18.82 8.39 -3.81
C MET A 314 -19.83 7.54 -3.02
N GLY A 315 -20.40 6.49 -3.64
CA GLY A 315 -21.36 5.61 -2.97
C GLY A 315 -20.76 4.90 -1.75
N ASN A 316 -19.51 4.44 -1.87
CA ASN A 316 -18.77 3.86 -0.76
C ASN A 316 -18.54 4.90 0.34
N ALA A 317 -18.09 6.11 0.00
CA ALA A 317 -17.82 7.17 0.95
C ALA A 317 -19.03 7.55 1.82
N PHE A 318 -20.23 7.60 1.21
CA PHE A 318 -21.49 7.79 1.94
C PHE A 318 -21.75 6.67 2.95
N PHE A 319 -21.50 5.41 2.56
CA PHE A 319 -21.64 4.28 3.47
C PHE A 319 -20.63 4.36 4.63
N LEU A 320 -19.33 4.55 4.34
CA LEU A 320 -18.30 4.67 5.39
C LEU A 320 -18.59 5.84 6.34
N GLY A 321 -19.09 6.95 5.80
CA GLY A 321 -19.36 8.18 6.56
C GLY A 321 -20.61 8.15 7.45
N SER A 322 -21.30 7.02 7.50
CA SER A 322 -22.49 6.82 8.34
C SER A 322 -22.55 5.47 9.05
N TYR A 323 -21.75 4.49 8.61
CA TYR A 323 -21.73 3.15 9.21
C TYR A 323 -21.22 3.20 10.66
N ALA A 324 -21.97 2.56 11.55
CA ALA A 324 -21.60 2.38 12.96
C ALA A 324 -21.96 0.96 13.38
N ARG A 325 -21.19 0.41 14.32
CA ARG A 325 -21.39 -0.94 14.87
C ARG A 325 -21.00 -0.98 16.34
N TYR A 326 -21.94 -1.42 17.16
CA TYR A 326 -21.82 -1.56 18.61
C TYR A 326 -22.12 -3.02 19.03
N GLU A 327 -21.45 -3.96 18.37
CA GLU A 327 -21.60 -5.40 18.64
C GLU A 327 -20.50 -5.86 19.60
N GLU A 328 -20.85 -6.75 20.54
CA GLU A 328 -19.87 -7.38 21.43
C GLU A 328 -18.88 -8.24 20.64
N ASN A 329 -17.64 -8.35 21.14
CA ASN A 329 -16.53 -9.15 20.58
C ASN A 329 -15.99 -8.73 19.20
N ARG A 330 -16.52 -7.67 18.59
CA ARG A 330 -15.99 -7.07 17.36
C ARG A 330 -15.35 -5.71 17.64
N PRO A 331 -14.49 -5.19 16.76
CA PRO A 331 -14.03 -3.80 16.85
C PRO A 331 -15.23 -2.84 16.89
N LEU A 332 -15.19 -1.90 17.84
CA LEU A 332 -16.16 -0.81 17.92
C LEU A 332 -15.98 0.11 16.71
N VAL A 333 -17.09 0.43 16.05
CA VAL A 333 -17.13 1.40 14.97
C VAL A 333 -18.10 2.50 15.36
N ASP A 334 -17.55 3.65 15.72
CA ASP A 334 -18.29 4.85 16.10
C ASP A 334 -18.00 6.00 15.12
N THR A 335 -18.37 7.23 15.50
CA THR A 335 -18.21 8.42 14.65
C THR A 335 -16.75 8.72 14.29
N SER A 336 -15.77 8.22 15.05
CA SER A 336 -14.34 8.39 14.75
C SER A 336 -13.90 7.67 13.47
N TRP A 337 -14.71 6.73 12.97
CA TRP A 337 -14.46 5.99 11.73
C TRP A 337 -15.04 6.67 10.49
N TRP A 338 -15.88 7.71 10.63
CA TRP A 338 -16.65 8.23 9.50
C TRP A 338 -15.81 9.01 8.48
N GLN A 339 -14.72 9.66 8.89
CA GLN A 339 -13.79 10.28 7.95
C GLN A 339 -13.13 9.21 7.08
N ASN A 340 -13.13 9.42 5.77
CA ASN A 340 -12.68 8.41 4.81
C ASN A 340 -12.22 9.01 3.47
N ASP A 341 -11.54 8.20 2.67
CA ASP A 341 -11.08 8.52 1.32
C ASP A 341 -11.94 7.86 0.21
N GLY A 342 -13.11 7.32 0.58
CA GLY A 342 -14.01 6.58 -0.30
C GLY A 342 -13.77 5.07 -0.36
N VAL A 343 -12.70 4.54 0.25
CA VAL A 343 -12.49 3.09 0.38
C VAL A 343 -12.11 2.68 1.81
N VAL A 344 -11.34 3.51 2.51
CA VAL A 344 -10.78 3.23 3.82
C VAL A 344 -11.08 4.38 4.78
N ASN A 345 -11.40 4.04 6.02
CA ASN A 345 -11.58 5.00 7.10
C ASN A 345 -10.23 5.65 7.46
N THR A 346 -10.17 6.97 7.56
CA THR A 346 -8.92 7.73 7.73
C THR A 346 -8.19 7.38 9.02
N ASN A 347 -8.92 7.10 10.10
CA ASN A 347 -8.33 6.64 11.37
C ASN A 347 -7.57 5.31 11.25
N SER A 348 -7.96 4.46 10.29
CA SER A 348 -7.36 3.16 10.02
C SER A 348 -6.01 3.27 9.28
N MET A 349 -5.69 4.44 8.72
CA MET A 349 -4.50 4.65 7.89
C MET A 349 -3.24 5.03 8.66
N ILE A 350 -3.40 5.51 9.89
CA ILE A 350 -2.30 6.09 10.67
C ILE A 350 -1.29 5.02 11.09
N ALA A 351 -1.76 3.96 11.72
CA ALA A 351 -0.97 2.83 12.19
C ALA A 351 -1.90 1.68 12.62
N PRO A 352 -1.38 0.44 12.74
CA PRO A 352 -2.07 -0.63 13.46
C PRO A 352 -2.41 -0.19 14.89
N SER A 353 -3.60 -0.52 15.39
CA SER A 353 -4.13 -0.05 16.68
C SER A 353 -3.32 -0.48 17.90
N SER A 354 -2.44 -1.47 17.76
CA SER A 354 -1.47 -1.89 18.78
C SER A 354 -0.23 -0.99 18.86
N ASN A 355 -0.13 0.03 17.99
CA ASN A 355 0.98 0.95 17.91
C ASN A 355 0.50 2.40 18.04
N VAL A 356 1.35 3.25 18.62
CA VAL A 356 1.16 4.70 18.64
C VAL A 356 2.08 5.30 17.59
N ALA A 357 1.51 6.02 16.63
CA ALA A 357 2.28 6.73 15.63
C ALA A 357 2.97 7.97 16.24
N VAL A 358 4.18 8.24 15.77
CA VAL A 358 4.92 9.45 16.08
C VAL A 358 4.68 10.44 14.94
N ASN A 359 4.28 11.66 15.30
CA ASN A 359 4.07 12.76 14.36
C ASN A 359 5.27 13.71 14.39
N ASN A 360 6.46 13.21 14.04
CA ASN A 360 7.67 14.03 13.94
C ASN A 360 8.38 13.77 12.60
N ASN A 361 8.24 14.72 11.68
CA ASN A 361 8.81 14.62 10.34
C ASN A 361 10.28 15.04 10.25
N GLU A 362 10.84 15.65 11.31
CA GLU A 362 12.22 16.11 11.34
C GLU A 362 13.20 14.96 11.63
N SER A 363 12.77 13.94 12.38
CA SER A 363 13.59 12.78 12.72
C SER A 363 12.76 11.50 12.74
N LEU A 364 12.82 10.74 11.65
CA LEU A 364 12.18 9.42 11.55
C LEU A 364 12.79 8.43 12.54
N GLN A 365 11.93 7.71 13.26
CA GLN A 365 12.33 6.73 14.28
C GLN A 365 12.19 5.31 13.75
N VAL A 366 13.28 4.55 13.78
CA VAL A 366 13.29 3.11 13.47
C VAL A 366 12.45 2.35 14.50
N GLY A 367 11.78 1.27 14.07
CA GLY A 367 10.95 0.44 14.94
C GLY A 367 9.65 1.10 15.42
N LYS A 368 9.29 2.25 14.85
CA LYS A 368 8.05 2.97 15.16
C LYS A 368 7.35 3.41 13.88
N TRP A 369 6.04 3.57 13.99
CA TRP A 369 5.22 4.20 12.96
C TRP A 369 5.44 5.71 12.98
N ASN A 370 5.98 6.26 11.90
CA ASN A 370 6.15 7.68 11.67
C ASN A 370 5.01 8.12 10.75
N HIS A 371 3.96 8.71 11.31
CA HIS A 371 2.87 9.22 10.49
C HIS A 371 3.30 10.56 9.89
N ILE A 372 3.41 10.58 8.57
CA ILE A 372 4.05 11.68 7.86
C ILE A 372 3.06 12.83 7.63
N GLU A 373 1.91 12.52 7.07
CA GLU A 373 0.84 13.48 6.82
C GLU A 373 -0.48 12.80 6.53
N THR A 374 -1.56 13.57 6.70
CA THR A 374 -2.89 13.25 6.18
C THR A 374 -3.21 14.20 5.04
N LYS A 375 -3.34 13.68 3.82
CA LYS A 375 -3.70 14.47 2.63
C LYS A 375 -5.19 14.83 2.67
N ALA A 376 -5.48 16.11 2.76
CA ALA A 376 -6.84 16.63 2.70
C ALA A 376 -7.34 16.70 1.25
N ASN A 377 -8.60 16.33 1.03
CA ASN A 377 -9.26 16.26 -0.28
C ASN A 377 -8.59 15.30 -1.27
N TRP A 378 -7.89 14.29 -0.76
CA TRP A 378 -7.34 13.20 -1.56
C TRP A 378 -8.18 11.94 -1.29
N ASP A 379 -8.82 11.45 -2.34
CA ASP A 379 -9.50 10.17 -2.31
C ASP A 379 -8.51 9.00 -2.48
N HIS A 380 -9.03 7.77 -2.39
CA HIS A 380 -8.21 6.57 -2.39
C HIS A 380 -7.38 6.39 -3.68
N LEU A 381 -7.88 6.86 -4.82
CA LEU A 381 -7.24 6.70 -6.12
C LEU A 381 -6.23 7.83 -6.40
N ASP A 382 -6.40 9.00 -5.79
CA ASP A 382 -5.45 10.11 -5.88
C ASP A 382 -4.05 9.71 -5.39
N MET A 383 -3.98 8.86 -4.35
CA MET A 383 -2.71 8.37 -3.77
C MET A 383 -1.81 7.64 -4.77
N VAL A 384 -2.36 7.13 -5.86
CA VAL A 384 -1.64 6.41 -6.92
C VAL A 384 -1.75 7.08 -8.28
N GLY A 385 -2.25 8.31 -8.35
CA GLY A 385 -2.33 9.08 -9.60
C GLY A 385 -3.47 8.66 -10.52
N LEU A 386 -4.47 7.95 -10.00
CA LEU A 386 -5.69 7.55 -10.72
C LEU A 386 -6.82 8.58 -10.52
N SER A 387 -6.43 9.85 -10.47
CA SER A 387 -7.33 10.98 -10.27
C SER A 387 -7.73 11.64 -11.59
N VAL A 388 -8.90 12.28 -11.60
CA VAL A 388 -9.32 13.11 -12.74
C VAL A 388 -8.40 14.33 -12.88
N SER A 389 -7.90 14.89 -11.77
CA SER A 389 -7.01 16.05 -11.81
C SER A 389 -5.65 15.74 -12.41
N ASP A 390 -5.04 14.60 -12.10
CA ASP A 390 -3.77 14.16 -12.71
C ASP A 390 -3.97 13.84 -14.19
N THR A 391 -5.07 13.16 -14.53
CA THR A 391 -5.43 12.87 -15.94
C THR A 391 -5.55 14.14 -16.77
N LEU A 392 -6.03 15.23 -16.17
CA LEU A 392 -6.18 16.53 -16.81
C LEU A 392 -4.95 17.46 -16.62
N GLY A 393 -3.92 17.02 -15.90
CA GLY A 393 -2.67 17.77 -15.68
C GLY A 393 -2.77 18.92 -14.68
N PHE A 394 -3.81 18.96 -13.83
CA PHE A 394 -3.99 19.98 -12.80
C PHE A 394 -3.24 19.68 -11.49
N SER A 395 -2.83 18.43 -11.29
CA SER A 395 -1.98 17.95 -10.21
C SER A 395 -0.86 17.07 -10.76
N SER A 396 0.21 16.90 -9.99
CA SER A 396 1.26 15.94 -10.32
C SER A 396 1.55 15.05 -9.13
N ILE A 397 1.14 13.78 -9.26
CA ILE A 397 1.50 12.72 -8.31
C ILE A 397 3.01 12.44 -8.29
N GLN A 398 3.77 12.82 -9.33
CA GLN A 398 5.19 12.52 -9.46
C GLN A 398 6.02 13.15 -8.34
N GLU A 399 5.72 14.40 -7.97
CA GLU A 399 6.45 15.11 -6.91
C GLU A 399 6.24 14.46 -5.53
N PHE A 400 5.02 13.96 -5.28
CA PHE A 400 4.72 13.20 -4.07
C PHE A 400 5.61 11.95 -3.95
N TYR A 401 5.76 11.19 -5.04
CA TYR A 401 6.63 10.00 -5.04
C TYR A 401 8.12 10.33 -5.04
N ARG A 402 8.55 11.44 -5.66
CA ARG A 402 9.93 11.93 -5.54
C ARG A 402 10.27 12.27 -4.10
N THR A 403 9.37 12.96 -3.39
CA THR A 403 9.52 13.27 -1.96
C THR A 403 9.63 12.00 -1.11
N ILE A 404 8.82 10.97 -1.40
CA ILE A 404 8.95 9.66 -0.74
C ILE A 404 10.32 9.05 -1.02
N ALA A 405 10.73 8.94 -2.30
CA ALA A 405 12.00 8.33 -2.68
C ALA A 405 13.20 9.05 -2.06
N GLU A 406 13.20 10.38 -2.05
CA GLU A 406 14.21 11.19 -1.36
C GLU A 406 14.30 10.84 0.12
N LYS A 407 13.16 10.82 0.81
CA LYS A 407 13.08 10.50 2.24
C LYS A 407 13.63 9.10 2.54
N LEU A 408 13.28 8.11 1.72
CA LEU A 408 13.76 6.73 1.87
C LEU A 408 15.26 6.61 1.60
N SER A 409 15.78 7.35 0.62
CA SER A 409 17.19 7.36 0.26
C SER A 409 18.08 8.01 1.33
N ARG A 410 17.51 8.88 2.17
CA ARG A 410 18.18 9.56 3.29
C ARG A 410 18.16 8.75 4.59
N LEU A 411 17.45 7.62 4.66
CA LEU A 411 17.46 6.77 5.85
C LEU A 411 18.87 6.21 6.13
N PRO A 412 19.35 6.30 7.39
CA PRO A 412 20.61 5.68 7.79
C PRO A 412 20.56 4.17 7.62
N LYS A 413 21.67 3.57 7.13
CA LYS A 413 21.81 2.12 6.91
C LYS A 413 21.72 1.31 8.19
#